data_AF-A0A142CT68-F1
#
_entry.id   AF-A0A142CT68-F1
#
_cell.length_a   1.000
_cell.length_b   1.000
_cell.length_c   1.000
_cell.angle_alpha   90.00
_cell.angle_beta   90.00
_cell.angle_gamma   90.00
#
_symmetry.space_group_name_H-M   'P 1'
#
loop_
_entity.id
_entity.type
_entity.pdbx_description
1 polymer ?
#
loop_
_entity_poly.entity_id
_entity_poly.type
_entity_poly.pdbx_seq_one_letter_code
_entity_poly.pdbx_strand_id
1 'polypeptide(L)'
;MGCWITGLPDFILAIFAIVGFSSSRNPVLHRSPWALGAGVSLFITSILEAVGITFFWISALEFFIILIAATQIERFVSINTGKKPLYWLFGMITLLTVFTAIVTENPTYFEAGLLTVLGTAAVRFSSTGMLFGTEIKLPLLTAGAMAFLSALSLVPGFRMLSAFLYTGALILLILTIAENIMGIT
;
A
#
# COMPACT_ATOMS: atom_id res chain seq x y z
N MET A 1 -20.33 4.79 17.21
CA MET A 1 -19.85 5.99 16.49
C MET A 1 -18.70 5.55 15.60
N GLY A 2 -18.96 5.40 14.31
CA GLY A 2 -18.01 4.81 13.36
C GLY A 2 -16.78 5.69 13.19
N CYS A 3 -15.59 5.09 13.25
CA CYS A 3 -14.34 5.78 13.06
C CYS A 3 -14.13 5.99 11.55
N TRP A 4 -14.52 7.17 11.05
CA TRP A 4 -14.36 7.64 9.66
C TRP A 4 -12.90 7.67 9.16
N ILE A 5 -11.94 7.37 10.04
CA ILE A 5 -10.50 7.46 9.81
C ILE A 5 -9.96 6.19 9.10
N THR A 6 -10.73 5.10 9.07
CA THR A 6 -10.29 3.80 8.52
C THR A 6 -10.21 3.76 6.99
N GLY A 7 -11.17 4.35 6.26
CA GLY A 7 -11.16 4.37 4.78
C GLY A 7 -10.42 5.55 4.13
N LEU A 8 -9.93 6.50 4.93
CA LEU A 8 -9.16 7.67 4.46
C LEU A 8 -7.85 7.27 3.73
N PRO A 9 -7.05 6.33 4.28
CA PRO A 9 -5.86 5.79 3.63
C PRO A 9 -6.12 5.18 2.25
N ASP A 10 -7.16 4.34 2.13
CA ASP A 10 -7.46 3.63 0.89
C ASP A 10 -8.03 4.58 -0.18
N PHE A 11 -8.76 5.60 0.25
CA PHE A 11 -9.20 6.71 -0.61
C PHE A 11 -8.02 7.49 -1.19
N ILE A 12 -7.00 7.76 -0.36
CA ILE A 12 -5.78 8.44 -0.79
C ILE A 12 -5.02 7.59 -1.82
N LEU A 13 -4.88 6.28 -1.57
CA LEU A 13 -4.28 5.33 -2.54
C LEU A 13 -5.07 5.25 -3.84
N ALA A 14 -6.40 5.23 -3.77
CA ALA A 14 -7.29 5.20 -4.92
C ALA A 14 -7.07 6.42 -5.83
N ILE A 15 -7.06 7.62 -5.24
CA ILE A 15 -6.79 8.86 -5.98
C ILE A 15 -5.40 8.81 -6.60
N PHE A 16 -4.38 8.38 -5.85
CA PHE A 16 -3.02 8.30 -6.35
C PHE A 16 -2.91 7.36 -7.56
N ALA A 17 -3.58 6.20 -7.53
CA ALA A 17 -3.60 5.25 -8.64
C ALA A 17 -4.31 5.82 -9.88
N ILE A 18 -5.45 6.51 -9.71
CA ILE A 18 -6.21 7.14 -10.82
C ILE A 18 -5.42 8.30 -11.44
N VAL A 19 -4.83 9.16 -10.63
CA VAL A 19 -3.99 10.27 -11.12
C VAL A 19 -2.73 9.75 -11.80
N GLY A 20 -2.11 8.72 -11.21
CA GLY A 20 -0.95 8.03 -11.78
C GLY A 20 -1.22 7.38 -13.14
N PHE A 21 -2.44 6.90 -13.38
CA PHE A 21 -2.84 6.37 -14.70
C PHE A 21 -2.78 7.43 -15.80
N SER A 22 -3.23 8.65 -15.49
CA SER A 22 -3.27 9.77 -16.44
C SER A 22 -1.89 10.42 -16.64
N SER A 23 -1.05 10.40 -15.60
CA SER A 23 0.26 11.08 -15.63
C SER A 23 1.34 10.29 -16.36
N SER A 24 1.91 10.87 -17.42
CA SER A 24 3.06 10.29 -18.15
C SER A 24 4.34 10.21 -17.31
N ARG A 25 4.37 10.91 -16.17
CA ARG A 25 5.55 10.97 -15.30
C ARG A 25 5.69 9.77 -14.36
N ASN A 26 4.66 8.92 -14.23
CA ASN A 26 4.75 7.66 -13.49
C ASN A 26 4.77 6.47 -14.46
N PRO A 27 5.94 5.96 -14.88
CA PRO A 27 6.01 4.89 -15.87
C PRO A 27 5.40 3.56 -15.41
N VAL A 28 5.20 3.38 -14.10
CA VAL A 28 4.57 2.19 -13.52
C VAL A 28 3.05 2.23 -13.69
N LEU A 29 2.45 3.41 -13.53
CA LEU A 29 0.99 3.59 -13.53
C LEU A 29 0.44 4.10 -14.86
N HIS A 30 1.24 4.82 -15.65
CA HIS A 30 0.79 5.51 -16.85
C HIS A 30 0.14 4.56 -17.87
N ARG A 31 -1.12 4.87 -18.25
CA ARG A 31 -1.95 4.08 -19.18
C ARG A 31 -2.04 2.59 -18.83
N SER A 32 -1.75 2.23 -17.59
CA SER A 32 -1.81 0.86 -17.16
C SER A 32 -3.25 0.46 -16.78
N PRO A 33 -3.89 -0.50 -17.46
CA PRO A 33 -5.26 -0.90 -17.15
C PRO A 33 -5.41 -1.43 -15.72
N TRP A 34 -4.35 -1.99 -15.14
CA TRP A 34 -4.37 -2.43 -13.74
C TRP A 34 -4.41 -1.26 -12.75
N ALA A 35 -3.75 -0.14 -13.05
CA ALA A 35 -3.72 1.02 -12.16
C ALA A 35 -5.10 1.69 -12.06
N LEU A 36 -5.80 1.79 -13.20
CA LEU A 36 -7.17 2.30 -13.23
C LEU A 36 -8.13 1.34 -12.52
N GLY A 37 -8.02 0.04 -12.77
CA GLY A 37 -8.83 -0.97 -12.09
C GLY A 37 -8.64 -0.96 -10.58
N ALA A 38 -7.39 -0.99 -10.11
CA ALA A 38 -7.05 -0.92 -8.69
C ALA A 38 -7.55 0.38 -8.04
N GLY A 39 -7.34 1.52 -8.71
CA GLY A 39 -7.79 2.81 -8.21
C GLY A 39 -9.31 2.92 -8.09
N VAL A 40 -10.06 2.49 -9.10
CA VAL A 40 -11.53 2.49 -9.07
C VAL A 40 -12.05 1.52 -8.02
N SER A 41 -11.46 0.32 -7.90
CA SER A 41 -11.89 -0.66 -6.91
C SER A 41 -11.63 -0.17 -5.48
N LEU A 42 -10.45 0.38 -5.17
CA LEU A 42 -10.16 0.98 -3.86
C LEU A 42 -11.06 2.17 -3.56
N PHE A 43 -11.40 2.98 -4.57
CA PHE A 43 -12.33 4.09 -4.41
C PHE A 43 -13.73 3.60 -4.00
N ILE A 44 -14.22 2.54 -4.65
CA ILE A 44 -15.52 1.93 -4.32
C ILE A 44 -15.49 1.34 -2.92
N THR A 45 -14.45 0.60 -2.55
CA THR A 45 -14.37 0.00 -1.21
C THR A 45 -14.29 1.08 -0.13
N SER A 46 -13.49 2.13 -0.33
CA SER A 46 -13.40 3.27 0.59
C SER A 46 -14.75 3.96 0.80
N ILE A 47 -15.57 4.11 -0.26
CA ILE A 47 -16.93 4.66 -0.13
C ILE A 47 -17.83 3.72 0.66
N LEU A 48 -17.78 2.41 0.39
CA LEU A 48 -18.56 1.42 1.12
C LEU A 48 -18.21 1.43 2.61
N GLU A 49 -16.93 1.52 2.96
CA GLU A 49 -16.47 1.64 4.34
C GLU A 49 -16.95 2.94 5.00
N ALA A 50 -16.90 4.08 4.28
CA ALA A 50 -17.39 5.36 4.77
C ALA A 50 -18.90 5.36 5.05
N VAL A 51 -19.68 4.57 4.31
CA VAL A 51 -21.12 4.35 4.54
C VAL A 51 -21.39 3.34 5.66
N GLY A 52 -20.34 2.75 6.25
CA GLY A 52 -20.42 1.80 7.37
C GLY A 52 -20.55 0.34 6.93
N ILE A 53 -20.33 0.04 5.65
CA ILE A 53 -20.39 -1.30 5.09
C ILE A 53 -18.98 -1.92 5.17
N THR A 54 -18.71 -2.62 6.27
CA THR A 54 -17.43 -3.33 6.51
C THR A 54 -17.67 -4.83 6.53
N PHE A 55 -17.52 -5.47 5.37
CA PHE A 55 -17.62 -6.92 5.23
C PHE A 55 -16.24 -7.56 5.14
N PHE A 56 -16.11 -8.79 5.64
CA PHE A 56 -14.90 -9.61 5.52
C PHE A 56 -14.35 -9.68 4.08
N TRP A 57 -15.26 -9.74 3.09
CA TRP A 57 -14.91 -9.76 1.68
C TRP A 57 -14.35 -8.44 1.14
N ILE A 58 -14.72 -7.29 1.73
CA ILE A 58 -14.22 -5.97 1.32
C ILE A 58 -12.75 -5.85 1.74
N SER A 59 -12.43 -6.14 3.00
CA SER A 59 -11.04 -6.09 3.49
C SER A 59 -10.14 -7.11 2.78
N ALA A 60 -10.67 -8.29 2.45
CA ALA A 60 -9.95 -9.27 1.63
C ALA A 60 -9.67 -8.73 0.21
N LEU A 61 -10.65 -8.07 -0.41
CA LEU A 61 -10.53 -7.50 -1.74
C LEU A 61 -9.49 -6.36 -1.78
N GLU A 62 -9.49 -5.48 -0.78
CA GLU A 62 -8.48 -4.41 -0.62
C GLU A 62 -7.06 -4.98 -0.47
N PHE A 63 -6.91 -6.00 0.37
CA PHE A 63 -5.65 -6.71 0.53
C PHE A 63 -5.13 -7.26 -0.81
N PHE A 64 -5.99 -7.91 -1.60
CA PHE A 64 -5.59 -8.44 -2.91
C PHE A 64 -5.27 -7.35 -3.94
N ILE A 65 -6.01 -6.24 -3.95
CA ILE A 65 -5.71 -5.11 -4.84
C ILE A 65 -4.31 -4.56 -4.54
N ILE A 66 -4.00 -4.33 -3.27
CA ILE A 66 -2.69 -3.77 -2.88
C ILE A 66 -1.57 -4.79 -3.09
N LEU A 67 -1.82 -6.07 -2.89
CA LEU A 67 -0.89 -7.14 -3.25
C LEU A 67 -0.57 -7.13 -4.76
N ILE A 68 -1.57 -6.97 -5.61
CA ILE A 68 -1.37 -6.86 -7.06
C ILE A 68 -0.56 -5.59 -7.37
N ALA A 69 -0.89 -4.45 -6.77
CA ALA A 69 -0.12 -3.22 -6.97
C ALA A 69 1.36 -3.40 -6.55
N ALA A 70 1.60 -3.96 -5.36
CA ALA A 70 2.94 -4.22 -4.83
C ALA A 70 3.75 -5.19 -5.69
N THR A 71 3.11 -6.20 -6.28
CA THR A 71 3.78 -7.14 -7.18
C THR A 71 4.14 -6.52 -8.52
N GLN A 72 3.31 -5.63 -9.09
CA GLN A 72 3.66 -4.87 -10.30
C GLN A 72 4.81 -3.90 -10.04
N ILE A 73 4.77 -3.24 -8.89
CA ILE A 73 5.84 -2.39 -8.36
C ILE A 73 7.16 -3.17 -8.26
N GLU A 74 7.15 -4.36 -7.64
CA GLU A 74 8.36 -5.17 -7.47
C GLU A 74 8.90 -5.67 -8.80
N ARG A 75 8.01 -5.99 -9.74
CA ARG A 75 8.40 -6.32 -11.12
C ARG A 75 9.14 -5.16 -11.77
N PHE A 76 8.62 -3.94 -11.65
CA PHE A 76 9.28 -2.74 -12.17
C PHE A 76 10.65 -2.51 -11.51
N VAL A 77 10.74 -2.62 -10.18
CA VAL A 77 11.99 -2.48 -9.44
C VAL A 77 13.02 -3.51 -9.90
N SER A 78 12.61 -4.78 -10.04
CA SER A 78 13.47 -5.88 -10.45
C SER A 78 14.04 -5.66 -11.86
N ILE A 79 13.21 -5.28 -12.82
CA ILE A 79 13.63 -5.01 -14.21
C ILE A 79 14.64 -3.86 -14.27
N ASN A 80 14.42 -2.78 -13.51
CA ASN A 80 15.24 -1.58 -13.61
C ASN A 80 16.51 -1.60 -12.72
N THR A 81 16.58 -2.49 -11.71
CA THR A 81 17.77 -2.60 -10.83
C THR A 81 18.56 -3.90 -11.01
N GLY A 82 18.06 -4.85 -11.80
CA GLY A 82 18.67 -6.18 -11.95
C GLY A 82 18.60 -7.06 -10.70
N LYS A 83 17.93 -6.60 -9.63
CA LYS A 83 17.73 -7.38 -8.40
C LYS A 83 16.65 -8.43 -8.61
N LYS A 84 16.83 -9.62 -8.04
CA LYS A 84 15.80 -10.68 -8.08
C LYS A 84 14.51 -10.21 -7.38
N PRO A 85 13.32 -10.46 -7.97
CA PRO A 85 12.06 -10.05 -7.38
C PRO A 85 11.74 -10.87 -6.12
N LEU A 86 11.16 -10.23 -5.12
CA LEU A 86 10.79 -10.85 -3.84
C LEU A 86 9.37 -11.45 -3.83
N TYR A 87 8.95 -12.11 -4.92
CA TYR A 87 7.60 -12.71 -5.00
C TYR A 87 7.33 -13.75 -3.92
N TRP A 88 8.37 -14.49 -3.50
CA TRP A 88 8.27 -15.45 -2.41
C TRP A 88 7.80 -14.80 -1.11
N LEU A 89 8.31 -13.60 -0.80
CA LEU A 89 7.96 -12.89 0.42
C LEU A 89 6.51 -12.41 0.39
N PHE A 90 6.03 -11.91 -0.75
CA PHE A 90 4.60 -11.60 -0.92
C PHE A 90 3.72 -12.84 -0.79
N GLY A 91 4.13 -13.98 -1.38
CA GLY A 91 3.42 -15.25 -1.21
C GLY A 91 3.34 -15.71 0.24
N MET A 92 4.42 -15.56 1.02
CA MET A 92 4.42 -15.85 2.44
C MET A 92 3.50 -14.91 3.24
N ILE A 93 3.51 -13.60 2.96
CA ILE A 93 2.61 -12.64 3.61
C ILE A 93 1.15 -13.03 3.31
N THR A 94 0.81 -13.32 2.06
CA THR A 94 -0.53 -13.76 1.67
C THR A 94 -0.96 -15.02 2.39
N LEU A 95 -0.11 -16.05 2.43
CA LEU A 95 -0.44 -17.31 3.08
C LEU A 95 -0.69 -17.09 4.58
N LEU A 96 0.19 -16.34 5.24
CA LEU A 96 0.06 -16.05 6.67
C LEU A 96 -1.19 -15.22 6.97
N THR A 97 -1.47 -14.18 6.19
CA THR A 97 -2.65 -13.32 6.34
C THR A 97 -3.95 -14.09 6.12
N VAL A 98 -4.04 -14.88 5.05
CA VAL A 98 -5.26 -15.66 4.76
C VAL A 98 -5.49 -16.71 5.84
N PHE A 99 -4.43 -17.41 6.26
CA PHE A 99 -4.53 -18.42 7.30
C PHE A 99 -4.98 -17.81 8.64
N THR A 100 -4.36 -16.71 9.08
CA THR A 100 -4.75 -16.06 10.35
C THR A 100 -6.15 -15.47 10.28
N ALA A 101 -6.53 -14.83 9.17
CA ALA A 101 -7.86 -14.25 8.99
C ALA A 101 -8.97 -15.31 9.00
N ILE A 102 -8.72 -16.49 8.40
CA ILE A 102 -9.68 -17.61 8.42
C ILE A 102 -9.79 -18.21 9.82
N VAL A 103 -8.66 -18.49 10.48
CA VAL A 103 -8.64 -19.14 11.80
C VAL A 103 -9.28 -18.27 12.88
N THR A 104 -9.09 -16.95 12.79
CA THR A 104 -9.59 -15.99 13.79
C THR A 104 -10.93 -15.36 13.42
N GLU A 105 -11.41 -15.59 12.21
CA GLU A 105 -12.60 -14.97 11.61
C GLU A 105 -12.62 -13.43 11.71
N ASN A 106 -11.45 -12.81 11.81
CA ASN A 106 -11.33 -11.38 12.07
C ASN A 106 -10.73 -10.64 10.85
N PRO A 107 -11.47 -9.72 10.22
CA PRO A 107 -11.02 -9.01 9.04
C PRO A 107 -9.82 -8.08 9.29
N THR A 108 -9.51 -7.71 10.54
CA THR A 108 -8.36 -6.85 10.84
C THR A 108 -7.01 -7.48 10.45
N TYR A 109 -6.95 -8.81 10.30
CA TYR A 109 -5.74 -9.47 9.83
C TYR A 109 -5.47 -9.21 8.34
N PHE A 110 -6.49 -8.94 7.53
CA PHE A 110 -6.30 -8.47 6.16
C PHE A 110 -5.69 -7.06 6.12
N GLU A 111 -6.17 -6.16 6.99
CA GLU A 111 -5.60 -4.81 7.16
C GLU A 111 -4.12 -4.89 7.60
N ALA A 112 -3.81 -5.73 8.59
CA ALA A 112 -2.42 -5.96 9.01
C ALA A 112 -1.56 -6.55 7.87
N GLY A 113 -2.11 -7.49 7.09
CA GLY A 113 -1.45 -8.05 5.92
C GLY A 113 -1.15 -6.99 4.85
N LEU A 114 -2.14 -6.14 4.56
CA LEU A 114 -2.05 -5.03 3.60
C LEU A 114 -0.93 -4.07 4.00
N LEU A 115 -0.90 -3.66 5.27
CA LEU A 115 0.14 -2.80 5.83
C LEU A 115 1.54 -3.45 5.76
N THR A 116 1.61 -4.77 5.97
CA THR A 116 2.86 -5.53 5.83
C THR A 116 3.34 -5.56 4.37
N VAL A 117 2.43 -5.72 3.41
CA VAL A 117 2.73 -5.64 1.96
C VAL A 117 3.23 -4.25 1.60
N LEU A 118 2.54 -3.19 2.03
CA LEU A 118 2.95 -1.80 1.80
C LEU A 118 4.31 -1.49 2.41
N GLY A 119 4.53 -1.90 3.68
CA GLY A 119 5.80 -1.71 4.36
C GLY A 119 6.96 -2.40 3.65
N THR A 120 6.73 -3.63 3.19
CA THR A 120 7.69 -4.38 2.38
C THR A 120 8.00 -3.66 1.07
N ALA A 121 6.96 -3.22 0.35
CA ALA A 121 7.13 -2.51 -0.92
C ALA A 121 7.91 -1.20 -0.73
N ALA A 122 7.59 -0.42 0.31
CA ALA A 122 8.29 0.83 0.64
C ALA A 122 9.77 0.61 0.97
N VAL A 123 10.09 -0.37 1.83
CA VAL A 123 11.49 -0.72 2.13
C VAL A 123 12.22 -1.17 0.87
N ARG A 124 11.55 -1.92 0.01
CA ARG A 124 12.13 -2.41 -1.22
C ARG A 124 12.41 -1.29 -2.23
N PHE A 125 11.48 -0.35 -2.37
CA PHE A 125 11.68 0.89 -3.12
C PHE A 125 12.82 1.73 -2.56
N SER A 126 13.05 1.78 -1.25
CA SER A 126 14.21 2.53 -0.70
C SER A 126 15.55 2.02 -1.23
N SER A 127 15.61 0.75 -1.66
CA SER A 127 16.79 0.14 -2.27
C SER A 127 17.01 0.53 -3.73
N THR A 128 16.09 1.30 -4.33
CA THR A 128 16.16 1.87 -5.68
C THR A 128 16.76 3.28 -5.74
N GLY A 129 17.58 3.67 -4.75
CA GLY A 129 18.28 4.96 -4.78
C GLY A 129 19.10 5.26 -6.05
N MET A 130 19.36 4.26 -6.90
CA MET A 130 19.93 4.43 -8.25
C MET A 130 18.95 5.00 -9.30
N LEU A 131 17.63 4.88 -9.12
CA LEU A 131 16.60 5.29 -10.09
C LEU A 131 15.98 6.65 -9.79
N PHE A 132 16.01 7.09 -8.53
CA PHE A 132 15.32 8.28 -8.05
C PHE A 132 16.17 9.13 -7.08
N GLY A 133 17.48 8.89 -7.02
CA GLY A 133 18.41 9.60 -6.13
C GLY A 133 18.55 8.95 -4.73
N THR A 134 19.67 9.21 -4.06
CA THR A 134 19.95 8.64 -2.72
C THR A 134 19.15 9.30 -1.60
N GLU A 135 18.62 10.51 -1.84
CA GLU A 135 17.93 11.34 -0.84
C GLU A 135 16.57 10.74 -0.41
N ILE A 136 15.96 9.93 -1.27
CA ILE A 136 14.62 9.35 -1.04
C ILE A 136 14.64 8.05 -0.23
N LYS A 137 15.83 7.53 0.08
CA LYS A 137 15.99 6.27 0.82
C LYS A 137 15.43 6.39 2.23
N LEU A 138 15.71 7.50 2.93
CA LEU A 138 15.30 7.69 4.32
C LEU A 138 13.78 7.87 4.45
N PRO A 139 13.10 8.72 3.64
CA PRO A 139 11.64 8.82 3.65
C PRO A 139 10.90 7.51 3.34
N LEU A 140 11.43 6.68 2.42
CA LEU A 140 10.82 5.38 2.10
C LEU A 140 11.01 4.35 3.21
N LEU A 141 12.17 4.36 3.89
CA LEU A 141 12.40 3.50 5.05
C LEU A 141 11.51 3.91 6.24
N THR A 142 11.33 5.21 6.49
CA THR A 142 10.43 5.68 7.54
C THR A 142 8.98 5.34 7.23
N ALA A 143 8.53 5.53 5.99
CA ALA A 143 7.20 5.09 5.55
C ALA A 143 7.02 3.57 5.75
N GLY A 144 8.02 2.77 5.38
CA GLY A 144 8.00 1.32 5.60
C GLY A 144 7.92 0.93 7.07
N ALA A 145 8.73 1.57 7.93
CA ALA A 145 8.71 1.34 9.37
C ALA A 145 7.35 1.72 9.99
N MET A 146 6.77 2.85 9.57
CA MET A 146 5.44 3.26 10.03
C MET A 146 4.36 2.26 9.62
N ALA A 147 4.41 1.72 8.40
CA ALA A 147 3.49 0.68 7.95
C ALA A 147 3.62 -0.63 8.78
N PHE A 148 4.84 -1.07 9.10
CA PHE A 148 5.03 -2.24 9.98
C PHE A 148 4.55 -1.97 11.42
N LEU A 149 4.83 -0.79 11.97
CA LEU A 149 4.35 -0.41 13.30
C LEU A 149 2.81 -0.30 13.34
N SER A 150 2.21 0.19 12.26
CA SER A 150 0.76 0.19 12.07
C SER A 150 0.19 -1.24 12.11
N ALA A 151 0.76 -2.16 11.33
CA ALA A 151 0.37 -3.58 11.33
C ALA A 151 0.49 -4.22 12.71
N LEU A 152 1.59 -3.97 13.43
CA LEU A 152 1.82 -4.49 14.78
C LEU A 152 0.83 -3.90 15.80
N SER A 153 0.43 -2.64 15.64
CA SER A 153 -0.52 -1.99 16.55
C SER A 153 -1.94 -2.55 16.47
N LEU A 154 -2.30 -3.20 15.36
CA LEU A 154 -3.59 -3.88 15.21
C LEU A 154 -3.70 -5.14 16.07
N VAL A 155 -2.59 -5.85 16.33
CA VAL A 155 -2.56 -7.08 17.15
C VAL A 155 -3.12 -6.87 18.57
N PRO A 156 -2.68 -5.85 19.34
CA PRO A 156 -3.28 -5.53 20.65
C PRO A 156 -4.59 -4.72 20.54
N GLY A 157 -5.06 -4.37 19.34
CA GLY A 157 -6.32 -3.64 19.14
C GLY A 157 -6.22 -2.10 19.12
N PHE A 158 -5.03 -1.52 18.98
CA PHE A 158 -4.85 -0.05 18.92
C PHE A 158 -5.22 0.56 17.56
N ARG A 159 -6.51 0.50 17.20
CA ARG A 159 -7.02 0.95 15.88
C ARG A 159 -6.68 2.41 15.53
N MET A 160 -6.74 3.31 16.51
CA MET A 160 -6.46 4.73 16.28
C MET A 160 -4.97 4.99 15.97
N LEU A 161 -4.07 4.28 16.66
CA LEU A 161 -2.64 4.34 16.40
C LEU A 161 -2.31 3.73 15.02
N SER A 162 -2.94 2.60 14.68
CA SER A 162 -2.81 1.97 13.37
C SER A 162 -3.15 2.95 12.25
N ALA A 163 -4.33 3.57 12.32
CA ALA A 163 -4.80 4.49 11.29
C ALA A 163 -3.92 5.74 11.17
N PHE A 164 -3.44 6.29 12.29
CA PHE A 164 -2.50 7.41 12.29
C PHE A 164 -1.18 7.05 11.60
N LEU A 165 -0.59 5.91 11.96
CA LEU A 165 0.67 5.43 11.37
C LEU A 165 0.51 5.06 9.89
N TYR A 166 -0.62 4.46 9.50
CA TYR A 166 -0.92 4.12 8.11
C TYR A 166 -1.05 5.39 7.27
N THR A 167 -1.84 6.35 7.72
CA THR A 167 -2.01 7.64 7.02
C THR A 167 -0.68 8.37 6.89
N GLY A 168 0.12 8.41 7.95
CA GLY A 168 1.47 9.00 7.92
C GLY A 168 2.41 8.29 6.94
N ALA A 169 2.39 6.95 6.91
CA ALA A 169 3.17 6.17 5.96
C ALA A 169 2.77 6.48 4.51
N LEU A 170 1.47 6.56 4.22
CA LEU A 170 0.98 6.90 2.89
C LEU A 170 1.34 8.31 2.45
N ILE A 171 1.18 9.30 3.34
CA ILE A 171 1.53 10.69 3.04
C ILE A 171 3.02 10.78 2.71
N LEU A 172 3.89 10.16 3.52
CA LEU A 172 5.33 10.13 3.23
C LEU A 172 5.63 9.45 1.90
N LEU A 173 4.98 8.33 1.61
CA LEU A 173 5.19 7.59 0.37
C LEU A 173 4.73 8.41 -0.85
N ILE A 174 3.57 9.06 -0.78
CA ILE A 174 3.04 9.92 -1.84
C ILE A 174 3.89 11.17 -2.02
N LEU A 175 4.28 11.85 -0.94
CA LEU A 175 5.15 13.02 -1.02
C LEU A 175 6.50 12.66 -1.63
N THR A 176 7.11 11.55 -1.21
CA THR A 176 8.40 11.10 -1.76
C THR A 176 8.28 10.75 -3.25
N ILE A 177 7.18 10.12 -3.67
CA ILE A 177 6.95 9.84 -5.09
C ILE A 177 6.64 11.14 -5.85
N ALA A 178 5.82 12.03 -5.29
CA ALA A 178 5.45 13.30 -5.90
C ALA A 178 6.66 14.21 -6.07
N GLU A 179 7.55 14.33 -5.08
CA GLU A 179 8.80 15.08 -5.20
C GLU A 179 9.69 14.53 -6.31
N ASN A 180 9.82 13.21 -6.42
CA ASN A 180 10.63 12.59 -7.49
C ASN A 180 10.00 12.69 -8.89
N ILE A 181 8.67 12.67 -8.98
CA ILE A 181 7.93 12.77 -10.23
C ILE A 181 7.74 14.25 -10.63
N MET A 182 7.69 15.17 -9.66
CA MET A 182 7.47 16.60 -9.87
C MET A 182 8.72 17.47 -9.85
N GLY A 183 9.85 17.02 -9.30
CA GLY A 183 11.16 17.64 -9.58
C GLY A 183 11.44 17.51 -11.08
N ILE A 184 11.70 18.57 -11.87
CA ILE A 184 12.39 19.84 -11.57
C ILE A 184 13.69 19.57 -10.80
N THR A 185 14.46 18.62 -11.31
CA THR A 185 15.93 18.64 -11.34
C THR A 185 16.35 18.08 -12.68
#